data_AF-A0A1B9Y2R3-F1
#
_entry.id   AF-A0A1B9Y2R3-F1
#
_cell.length_a   1.000
_cell.length_b   1.000
_cell.length_c   1.000
_cell.angle_alpha   90.00
_cell.angle_beta   90.00
_cell.angle_gamma   90.00
#
_symmetry.space_group_name_H-M   'P 1'
#
loop_
_entity.id
_entity.type
_entity.pdbx_description
1 polymer ?
#
loop_
_entity_poly.entity_id
_entity_poly.type
_entity_poly.pdbx_seq_one_letter_code
_entity_poly.pdbx_strand_id
1 'polypeptide(L)'
;MNLKLVTYIVLSATFLVSCGSNKNAVTKNRKKVVVLEQEEVYPELPQLEQIPKPIKTNGNHTLTYIHKFAPIAVKKMHEHKIPASITLAQGVLESGSGRSALAVRSNNHFGIKCHKGWQGKSVTHDDDEKGECFRKYKYPETSYEDHSQFLLTRSRYASLFRLGHTNYKGWAYGLRKAGYATDKRYPQKLISIINKYGLAKYDRVKFKNKATQNIGITNNYHKVEKGDTLYSIARKYQISVSRLKQVNGLTDNTISIGEKLLLN
;
A
#
# COMPACT_ATOMS: atom_id res chain seq x y z
N MET A 1 -9.22 -23.66 -77.48
CA MET A 1 -8.18 -24.40 -76.71
C MET A 1 -8.62 -24.42 -75.26
N ASN A 2 -9.50 -25.35 -74.86
CA ASN A 2 -9.20 -26.72 -74.43
C ASN A 2 -8.41 -26.78 -73.11
N LEU A 3 -9.20 -26.71 -72.04
CA LEU A 3 -9.11 -27.38 -70.75
C LEU A 3 -8.42 -28.76 -70.84
N LYS A 4 -7.42 -29.06 -69.99
CA LYS A 4 -7.32 -30.34 -69.23
C LYS A 4 -6.45 -30.21 -67.97
N LEU A 5 -7.13 -30.48 -66.87
CA LEU A 5 -6.67 -30.95 -65.57
C LEU A 5 -5.68 -32.12 -65.72
N VAL A 6 -4.53 -32.07 -65.03
CA VAL A 6 -3.64 -33.22 -64.90
C VAL A 6 -3.45 -33.53 -63.41
N THR A 7 -4.26 -34.46 -62.95
CA THR A 7 -4.01 -35.31 -61.79
C THR A 7 -2.87 -36.27 -62.09
N TYR A 8 -1.85 -36.34 -61.24
CA TYR A 8 -1.03 -37.55 -61.13
C TYR A 8 -0.93 -37.99 -59.68
N ILE A 9 -1.44 -39.20 -59.49
CA ILE A 9 -1.49 -40.04 -58.30
C ILE A 9 -0.04 -40.41 -57.94
N VAL A 10 0.40 -40.02 -56.74
CA VAL A 10 1.65 -40.55 -56.17
C VAL A 10 1.30 -41.82 -55.41
N LEU A 11 1.75 -42.95 -55.96
CA LEU A 11 1.59 -44.29 -55.41
C LEU A 11 2.48 -44.45 -54.17
N SER A 12 1.87 -45.00 -53.12
CA SER A 12 2.45 -45.40 -51.84
C SER A 12 3.52 -46.48 -51.96
N ALA A 13 4.68 -46.25 -51.33
CA ALA A 13 5.56 -47.30 -50.85
C ALA A 13 5.97 -46.97 -49.41
N THR A 14 5.28 -47.57 -48.45
CA THR A 14 5.58 -47.49 -47.02
C THR A 14 6.82 -48.32 -46.69
N PHE A 15 7.92 -47.66 -46.34
CA PHE A 15 9.01 -48.25 -45.55
C PHE A 15 8.95 -47.68 -44.13
N LEU A 16 8.46 -48.49 -43.19
CA LEU A 16 8.62 -48.23 -41.77
C LEU A 16 10.07 -48.58 -41.38
N VAL A 17 10.94 -47.57 -41.33
CA VAL A 17 12.24 -47.68 -40.67
C VAL A 17 12.14 -47.02 -39.31
N SER A 18 12.12 -47.87 -38.28
CA SER A 18 12.24 -47.48 -36.88
C SER A 18 13.66 -46.97 -36.62
N CYS A 19 13.84 -45.64 -36.60
CA CYS A 19 15.05 -45.03 -36.05
C CYS A 19 14.84 -44.75 -34.56
N GLY A 20 15.24 -45.70 -33.72
CA GLY A 20 15.44 -45.47 -32.29
C GLY A 20 16.55 -44.44 -32.08
N SER A 21 16.20 -43.18 -31.83
CA SER A 21 17.15 -42.16 -31.38
C SER A 21 17.55 -42.44 -29.93
N ASN A 22 18.77 -42.94 -29.78
CA ASN A 22 19.48 -43.04 -28.52
C ASN A 22 19.77 -41.62 -28.01
N LYS A 23 18.90 -41.08 -27.14
CA LYS A 23 19.12 -39.78 -26.50
C LYS A 23 20.10 -40.02 -25.35
N ASN A 24 21.39 -39.77 -25.60
CA ASN A 24 22.34 -39.53 -24.52
C ASN A 24 21.85 -38.32 -23.72
N ALA A 25 21.20 -38.59 -22.60
CA ALA A 25 20.82 -37.58 -21.64
C ALA A 25 22.11 -37.02 -21.03
N VAL A 26 22.59 -35.90 -21.55
CA VAL A 26 23.56 -35.06 -20.85
C VAL A 26 22.88 -34.65 -19.55
N THR A 27 23.26 -35.29 -18.45
CA THR A 27 22.93 -34.89 -17.09
C THR A 27 23.58 -33.54 -16.84
N LYS A 28 22.93 -32.47 -17.31
CA LYS A 28 23.16 -31.13 -16.79
C LYS A 28 22.76 -31.20 -15.33
N ASN A 29 23.77 -31.32 -14.46
CA ASN A 29 23.62 -31.19 -13.03
C ASN A 29 23.10 -29.77 -12.78
N ARG A 30 21.77 -29.60 -12.83
CA ARG A 30 21.09 -28.37 -12.42
C ARG A 30 21.36 -28.31 -10.93
N LYS A 31 22.40 -27.55 -10.54
CA LYS A 31 22.48 -26.99 -9.20
C LYS A 31 21.08 -26.47 -8.91
N LYS A 32 20.41 -27.12 -7.95
CA LYS A 32 19.12 -26.72 -7.44
C LYS A 32 19.39 -25.32 -6.88
N VAL A 33 19.04 -24.29 -7.64
CA VAL A 33 19.03 -22.93 -7.12
C VAL A 33 17.90 -22.97 -6.11
N VAL A 34 18.28 -23.16 -4.84
CA VAL A 34 17.41 -22.89 -3.72
C VAL A 34 17.17 -21.39 -3.81
N VAL A 35 16.06 -21.02 -4.44
CA VAL A 35 15.51 -19.68 -4.26
C VAL A 35 15.18 -19.65 -2.78
N LEU A 36 16.05 -19.01 -2.00
CA LEU A 36 15.73 -18.63 -0.65
C LEU A 36 14.55 -17.67 -0.78
N GLU A 37 13.35 -18.20 -0.60
CA GLU A 37 12.14 -17.41 -0.43
C GLU A 37 12.39 -16.59 0.83
N GLN A 38 12.88 -15.36 0.64
CA GLN A 38 13.01 -14.41 1.73
C GLN A 38 11.60 -14.22 2.28
N GLU A 39 11.35 -14.78 3.46
CA GLU A 39 10.10 -14.60 4.19
C GLU A 39 9.82 -13.10 4.24
N GLU A 40 8.79 -12.65 3.51
CA GLU A 40 8.49 -11.23 3.42
C GLU A 40 8.02 -10.77 4.79
N VAL A 41 8.91 -10.14 5.55
CA VAL A 41 8.62 -9.61 6.88
C VAL A 41 7.41 -8.69 6.80
N TYR A 42 6.26 -9.17 7.26
CA TYR A 42 5.05 -8.38 7.33
C TYR A 42 5.24 -7.36 8.47
N PRO A 43 4.91 -6.08 8.25
CA PRO A 43 4.87 -5.08 9.31
C PRO A 43 4.06 -5.59 10.51
N GLU A 44 4.69 -5.83 11.67
CA GLU A 44 3.90 -6.01 12.89
C GLU A 44 3.16 -4.69 13.16
N LEU A 45 1.84 -4.78 13.25
CA LEU A 45 0.97 -3.63 13.52
C LEU A 45 1.21 -3.18 14.95
N PRO A 46 1.37 -1.87 15.22
CA PRO A 46 1.47 -1.38 16.58
C PRO A 46 0.23 -1.84 17.36
N GLN A 47 0.42 -2.62 18.41
CA GLN A 47 -0.67 -3.02 19.30
C GLN A 47 -1.07 -1.81 20.13
N LEU A 48 -2.17 -1.15 19.75
CA LEU A 48 -2.73 -0.05 20.52
C LEU A 48 -3.61 -0.63 21.62
N GLU A 49 -3.11 -0.59 22.86
CA GLU A 49 -3.78 -1.07 24.08
C GLU A 49 -5.20 -0.50 24.29
N GLN A 50 -5.52 0.63 23.66
CA GLN A 50 -6.81 1.32 23.76
C GLN A 50 -7.75 1.09 22.58
N ILE A 51 -7.34 0.35 21.54
CA ILE A 51 -8.29 -0.07 20.50
C ILE A 51 -9.19 -1.14 21.13
N PRO A 52 -10.53 -0.97 21.08
CA PRO A 52 -11.44 -1.98 21.60
C PRO A 52 -11.10 -3.34 20.97
N LYS A 53 -11.05 -4.40 21.81
CA LYS A 53 -10.74 -5.77 21.37
C LYS A 53 -11.52 -6.11 20.10
N PRO A 54 -10.94 -6.88 19.15
CA PRO A 54 -11.60 -7.21 17.89
C PRO A 54 -13.03 -7.72 18.15
N ILE A 55 -14.04 -6.97 17.71
CA ILE A 55 -15.43 -7.38 17.84
C ILE A 55 -15.63 -8.57 16.89
N LYS A 56 -16.37 -9.60 17.32
CA LYS A 56 -16.78 -10.71 16.43
C LYS A 56 -17.41 -10.10 15.18
N THR A 57 -16.79 -10.31 14.02
CA THR A 57 -17.21 -9.64 12.78
C THR A 57 -18.40 -10.32 12.13
N ASN A 58 -18.81 -11.52 12.58
CA ASN A 58 -19.94 -12.30 12.05
C ASN A 58 -19.95 -12.38 10.50
N GLY A 59 -18.77 -12.50 9.87
CA GLY A 59 -18.65 -12.52 8.40
C GLY A 59 -18.78 -11.16 7.71
N ASN A 60 -18.96 -10.06 8.46
CA ASN A 60 -18.96 -8.70 7.92
C ASN A 60 -17.54 -8.28 7.53
N HIS A 61 -17.24 -8.47 6.24
CA HIS A 61 -15.95 -8.13 5.64
C HIS A 61 -15.52 -6.67 5.87
N THR A 62 -16.45 -5.70 5.90
CA THR A 62 -16.12 -4.30 6.19
C THR A 62 -15.65 -4.11 7.63
N LEU A 63 -16.28 -4.77 8.60
CA LEU A 63 -15.79 -4.76 9.99
C LEU A 63 -14.41 -5.42 10.10
N THR A 64 -14.18 -6.53 9.39
CA THR A 64 -12.86 -7.17 9.32
C THR A 64 -11.80 -6.21 8.77
N TYR A 65 -12.12 -5.50 7.69
CA TYR A 65 -11.24 -4.47 7.13
C TYR A 65 -10.95 -3.36 8.14
N ILE A 66 -11.98 -2.80 8.77
CA ILE A 66 -11.84 -1.72 9.75
C ILE A 66 -10.96 -2.17 10.91
N HIS A 67 -11.19 -3.36 11.48
CA HIS A 67 -10.37 -3.85 12.60
C HIS A 67 -8.92 -4.06 12.20
N LYS A 68 -8.67 -4.62 11.00
CA LYS A 68 -7.31 -4.82 10.48
C LYS A 68 -6.55 -3.51 10.36
N PHE A 69 -7.21 -2.45 9.87
CA PHE A 69 -6.52 -1.19 9.53
C PHE A 69 -6.66 -0.07 10.56
N ALA A 70 -7.54 -0.21 11.57
CA ALA A 70 -7.71 0.77 12.63
C ALA A 70 -6.41 1.12 13.35
N PRO A 71 -5.51 0.16 13.70
CA PRO A 71 -4.24 0.51 14.32
C PRO A 71 -3.36 1.42 13.48
N ILE A 72 -3.31 1.18 12.15
CA ILE A 72 -2.57 2.03 11.22
C ILE A 72 -3.23 3.39 11.13
N ALA A 73 -4.54 3.45 10.92
CA ALA A 73 -5.27 4.71 10.79
C ALA A 73 -5.11 5.60 12.04
N VAL A 74 -5.16 5.03 13.25
CA VAL A 74 -4.89 5.75 14.49
C VAL A 74 -3.44 6.22 14.55
N LYS A 75 -2.46 5.35 14.23
CA LYS A 75 -1.05 5.77 14.18
C LYS A 75 -0.85 6.94 13.21
N LYS A 76 -1.41 6.86 12.00
CA LYS A 76 -1.34 7.93 10.99
C LYS A 76 -2.07 9.20 11.40
N MET A 77 -3.17 9.09 12.15
CA MET A 77 -3.80 10.26 12.74
C MET A 77 -2.86 11.00 13.70
N HIS A 78 -2.11 10.28 14.53
CA HIS A 78 -1.18 10.93 15.46
C HIS A 78 0.04 11.50 14.76
N GLU A 79 0.57 10.81 13.74
CA GLU A 79 1.70 11.25 12.93
C GLU A 79 1.35 12.45 12.04
N HIS A 80 0.20 12.40 11.35
CA HIS A 80 -0.13 13.33 10.26
C HIS A 80 -1.37 14.20 10.52
N LYS A 81 -2.03 14.06 11.68
CA LYS A 81 -3.19 14.86 12.11
C LYS A 81 -4.45 14.72 11.25
N ILE A 82 -4.55 13.68 10.43
CA ILE A 82 -5.76 13.32 9.68
C ILE A 82 -6.65 12.44 10.57
N PRO A 83 -7.96 12.70 10.73
CA PRO A 83 -8.84 11.82 11.50
C PRO A 83 -8.71 10.34 11.10
N ALA A 84 -8.56 9.47 12.09
CA ALA A 84 -8.49 8.03 11.85
C ALA A 84 -9.80 7.53 11.22
N SER A 85 -10.93 8.10 11.63
CA SER A 85 -12.25 7.82 11.06
C SER A 85 -12.35 8.16 9.57
N ILE A 86 -11.76 9.27 9.14
CA ILE A 86 -11.69 9.67 7.73
C ILE A 86 -10.84 8.69 6.94
N THR A 87 -9.65 8.38 7.45
CA THR A 87 -8.74 7.44 6.79
C THR A 87 -9.39 6.07 6.61
N LEU A 88 -10.06 5.55 7.64
CA LEU A 88 -10.77 4.27 7.57
C LEU A 88 -11.98 4.33 6.62
N ALA A 89 -12.76 5.41 6.64
CA ALA A 89 -13.92 5.55 5.79
C ALA A 89 -13.55 5.66 4.30
N GLN A 90 -12.48 6.40 3.98
CA GLN A 90 -11.91 6.44 2.63
C GLN A 90 -11.40 5.06 2.24
N GLY A 91 -10.60 4.40 3.09
CA GLY A 91 -10.12 3.04 2.81
C GLY A 91 -11.27 2.06 2.52
N VAL A 92 -12.36 2.10 3.30
CA VAL A 92 -13.57 1.28 3.06
C VAL A 92 -14.22 1.62 1.72
N LEU A 93 -14.41 2.91 1.43
CA LEU A 93 -15.10 3.38 0.23
C LEU A 93 -14.29 3.09 -1.04
N GLU A 94 -13.04 3.55 -1.10
CA GLU A 94 -12.19 3.50 -2.29
C GLU A 94 -11.75 2.07 -2.64
N SER A 95 -11.55 1.21 -1.63
CA SER A 95 -11.10 -0.18 -1.87
C SER A 95 -12.22 -1.21 -1.85
N GLY A 96 -13.48 -0.80 -1.65
CA GLY A 96 -14.59 -1.73 -1.43
C GLY A 96 -14.31 -2.65 -0.24
N SER A 97 -13.85 -2.09 0.88
CA SER A 97 -13.34 -2.84 2.03
C SER A 97 -12.20 -3.82 1.70
N GLY A 98 -11.27 -3.39 0.84
CA GLY A 98 -10.08 -4.13 0.44
C GLY A 98 -10.30 -5.18 -0.65
N ARG A 99 -11.48 -5.23 -1.25
CA ARG A 99 -11.88 -6.28 -2.21
C ARG A 99 -11.80 -5.82 -3.66
N SER A 100 -11.59 -4.53 -3.93
CA SER A 100 -11.44 -4.04 -5.30
C SER A 100 -10.23 -4.69 -5.99
N ALA A 101 -10.31 -4.89 -7.30
CA ALA A 101 -9.22 -5.49 -8.06
C ALA A 101 -7.91 -4.68 -7.95
N LEU A 102 -8.02 -3.36 -7.83
CA LEU A 102 -6.88 -2.48 -7.57
C LEU A 102 -6.26 -2.78 -6.20
N ALA A 103 -7.06 -2.80 -5.12
CA ALA A 103 -6.56 -3.04 -3.77
C ALA A 103 -5.94 -4.43 -3.63
N VAL A 104 -6.58 -5.47 -4.16
CA VAL A 104 -6.07 -6.86 -4.08
C VAL A 104 -4.74 -7.04 -4.83
N ARG A 105 -4.62 -6.47 -6.03
CA ARG A 105 -3.44 -6.70 -6.89
C ARG A 105 -2.26 -5.78 -6.59
N SER A 106 -2.51 -4.67 -5.90
CA SER A 106 -1.50 -3.61 -5.73
C SER A 106 -1.39 -3.05 -4.33
N ASN A 107 -2.19 -3.52 -3.37
CA ASN A 107 -2.33 -2.95 -2.03
C ASN A 107 -2.67 -1.45 -2.03
N ASN A 108 -3.17 -0.89 -3.14
CA ASN A 108 -3.59 0.50 -3.23
C ASN A 108 -5.03 0.63 -2.72
N HIS A 109 -5.18 1.03 -1.47
CA HIS A 109 -6.47 1.09 -0.78
C HIS A 109 -7.23 2.41 -0.98
N PHE A 110 -6.59 3.40 -1.60
CA PHE A 110 -7.12 4.77 -1.69
C PHE A 110 -7.22 5.28 -3.13
N GLY A 111 -6.99 4.42 -4.12
CA GLY A 111 -7.07 4.80 -5.53
C GLY A 111 -6.01 5.83 -5.95
N ILE A 112 -4.83 5.84 -5.33
CA ILE A 112 -3.84 6.88 -5.62
C ILE A 112 -3.22 6.64 -7.00
N LYS A 113 -3.47 7.58 -7.91
CA LYS A 113 -2.91 7.59 -9.28
C LYS A 113 -1.40 7.90 -9.27
N CYS A 114 -0.72 7.50 -10.35
CA CYS A 114 0.65 7.90 -10.61
C CYS A 114 0.64 9.39 -10.96
N HIS A 115 1.27 10.20 -10.12
CA HIS A 115 1.47 11.62 -10.40
C HIS A 115 2.88 11.87 -10.93
N LYS A 116 3.12 13.04 -11.53
CA LYS A 116 4.47 13.45 -11.97
C LYS A 116 5.46 13.26 -10.81
N GLY A 117 6.53 12.53 -11.07
CA GLY A 117 7.57 12.21 -10.08
C GLY A 117 7.37 10.91 -9.30
N TRP A 118 6.31 10.13 -9.53
CA TRP A 118 6.21 8.78 -8.95
C TRP A 118 7.26 7.86 -9.58
N GLN A 119 8.20 7.37 -8.76
CA GLN A 119 9.26 6.43 -9.16
C GLN A 119 9.05 5.00 -8.64
N GLY A 120 7.98 4.78 -7.87
CA GLY A 120 7.66 3.47 -7.31
C GLY A 120 7.00 2.53 -8.32
N LYS A 121 6.70 1.31 -7.88
CA LYS A 121 5.95 0.35 -8.71
C LYS A 121 4.57 0.91 -9.05
N SER A 122 4.04 0.51 -10.19
CA SER A 122 2.70 0.88 -10.65
C SER A 122 1.94 -0.33 -11.17
N VAL A 123 0.63 -0.14 -11.34
CA VAL A 123 -0.27 -1.06 -12.05
C VAL A 123 -1.20 -0.24 -12.93
N THR A 124 -1.54 -0.77 -14.09
CA THR A 124 -2.58 -0.20 -14.94
C THR A 124 -3.95 -0.72 -14.50
N HIS A 125 -4.90 0.18 -14.32
CA HIS A 125 -6.28 -0.16 -14.01
C HIS A 125 -7.20 0.82 -14.73
N ASP A 126 -8.30 0.33 -15.29
CA ASP A 126 -9.31 1.17 -15.90
C ASP A 126 -10.24 1.66 -14.79
N ASP A 127 -10.32 2.98 -14.57
CA ASP A 127 -11.18 3.61 -13.55
C ASP A 127 -12.01 4.73 -14.20
N ASP A 128 -11.41 5.90 -14.45
CA ASP A 128 -12.05 6.99 -15.20
C ASP A 128 -11.77 6.88 -16.71
N GLU A 129 -10.52 6.51 -17.04
CA GLU A 129 -10.05 6.32 -18.41
C GLU A 129 -9.41 4.93 -18.58
N LYS A 130 -9.32 4.47 -19.84
CA LYS A 130 -8.62 3.22 -20.14
C LYS A 130 -7.12 3.42 -19.92
N GLY A 131 -6.51 2.52 -19.16
CA GLY A 131 -5.07 2.48 -19.01
C GLY A 131 -4.50 3.41 -17.93
N GLU A 132 -5.32 3.89 -17.00
CA GLU A 132 -4.83 4.78 -15.95
C GLU A 132 -3.76 4.11 -15.07
N CYS A 133 -2.73 4.89 -14.75
CA CYS A 133 -1.64 4.43 -13.91
C CYS A 133 -1.98 4.65 -12.44
N PHE A 134 -1.91 3.57 -11.66
CA PHE A 134 -2.05 3.61 -10.20
C PHE A 134 -0.77 3.16 -9.51
N ARG A 135 -0.51 3.75 -8.35
CA ARG A 135 0.63 3.36 -7.52
C ARG A 135 0.42 1.92 -7.03
N LYS A 136 1.51 1.15 -6.98
CA LYS A 136 1.53 -0.23 -6.47
C LYS A 136 2.43 -0.30 -5.25
N TYR A 137 1.92 -0.92 -4.21
CA TYR A 137 2.54 -1.03 -2.90
C TYR A 137 2.82 -2.49 -2.56
N LYS A 138 3.93 -2.71 -1.86
CA LYS A 138 4.27 -4.03 -1.33
C LYS A 138 3.32 -4.44 -0.19
N TYR A 139 2.94 -3.48 0.65
CA TYR A 139 2.09 -3.71 1.83
C TYR A 139 0.96 -2.68 1.89
N PRO A 140 -0.24 -3.04 2.38
CA PRO A 140 -1.33 -2.08 2.63
C PRO A 140 -0.89 -0.86 3.45
N GLU A 141 -0.04 -1.07 4.45
CA GLU A 141 0.49 -0.04 5.35
C GLU A 141 1.18 1.09 4.58
N THR A 142 1.89 0.78 3.49
CA THR A 142 2.58 1.81 2.70
C THR A 142 1.60 2.60 1.83
N SER A 143 0.46 2.01 1.45
CA SER A 143 -0.64 2.78 0.83
C SER A 143 -1.30 3.74 1.84
N TYR A 144 -1.46 3.33 3.10
CA TYR A 144 -1.97 4.21 4.17
C TYR A 144 -1.01 5.37 4.49
N GLU A 145 0.30 5.11 4.52
CA GLU A 145 1.29 6.17 4.65
C GLU A 145 1.24 7.12 3.44
N ASP A 146 1.27 6.59 2.23
CA ASP A 146 1.27 7.41 1.02
C ASP A 146 -0.01 8.24 0.87
N HIS A 147 -1.17 7.71 1.28
CA HIS A 147 -2.41 8.47 1.40
C HIS A 147 -2.27 9.64 2.38
N SER A 148 -1.66 9.39 3.54
CA SER A 148 -1.47 10.44 4.55
C SER A 148 -0.54 11.53 4.04
N GLN A 149 0.59 11.15 3.43
CA GLN A 149 1.50 12.08 2.75
C GLN A 149 0.82 12.80 1.60
N PHE A 150 -0.04 12.12 0.85
CA PHE A 150 -0.76 12.70 -0.27
C PHE A 150 -1.60 13.90 0.16
N LEU A 151 -2.33 13.76 1.27
CA LEU A 151 -3.13 14.83 1.86
C LEU A 151 -2.25 15.90 2.52
N LEU A 152 -1.22 15.51 3.26
CA LEU A 152 -0.35 16.42 4.00
C LEU A 152 0.46 17.36 3.10
N THR A 153 1.00 16.85 1.99
CA THR A 153 1.97 17.57 1.15
C THR A 153 1.34 18.48 0.09
N ARG A 154 0.06 18.28 -0.24
CA ARG A 154 -0.60 19.05 -1.31
C ARG A 154 -1.33 20.26 -0.72
N SER A 155 -0.91 21.45 -1.15
CA SER A 155 -1.44 22.74 -0.69
C SER A 155 -2.97 22.85 -0.73
N ARG A 156 -3.63 22.25 -1.72
CA ARG A 156 -5.10 22.23 -1.84
C ARG A 156 -5.82 21.66 -0.60
N TYR A 157 -5.17 20.78 0.17
CA TYR A 157 -5.70 20.19 1.39
C TYR A 157 -5.28 20.92 2.67
N ALA A 158 -4.36 21.88 2.61
CA ALA A 158 -3.76 22.53 3.79
C ALA A 158 -4.81 23.08 4.77
N SER A 159 -5.92 23.62 4.24
CA SER A 159 -7.01 24.16 5.06
C SER A 159 -7.68 23.13 5.99
N LEU A 160 -7.63 21.84 5.64
CA LEU A 160 -8.17 20.74 6.45
C LEU A 160 -7.40 20.53 7.75
N PHE A 161 -6.08 20.76 7.73
CA PHE A 161 -5.22 20.55 8.89
C PHE A 161 -5.39 21.62 9.98
N ARG A 162 -6.18 22.67 9.72
CA ARG A 162 -6.66 23.61 10.74
C ARG A 162 -7.85 23.06 11.53
N LEU A 163 -8.49 22.00 11.04
CA LEU A 163 -9.57 21.31 11.73
C LEU A 163 -8.96 20.28 12.68
N GLY A 164 -9.49 20.20 13.90
CA GLY A 164 -9.12 19.14 14.83
C GLY A 164 -9.47 17.75 14.29
N HIS A 165 -8.68 16.74 14.67
CA HIS A 165 -8.85 15.36 14.22
C HIS A 165 -10.19 14.71 14.66
N THR A 166 -10.96 15.37 15.54
CA THR A 166 -12.33 14.95 15.93
C THR A 166 -13.42 15.50 15.02
N ASN A 167 -13.12 16.46 14.14
CA ASN A 167 -14.08 17.09 13.23
C ASN A 167 -14.16 16.36 11.88
N TYR A 168 -14.50 15.07 11.90
CA TYR A 168 -14.58 14.27 10.68
C TYR A 168 -15.61 14.80 9.67
N LYS A 169 -16.69 15.46 10.12
CA LYS A 169 -17.68 16.09 9.23
C LYS A 169 -17.05 17.22 8.42
N GLY A 170 -16.34 18.13 9.09
CA GLY A 170 -15.61 19.22 8.43
C GLY A 170 -14.56 18.67 7.45
N TRP A 171 -13.85 17.61 7.84
CA TRP A 171 -12.92 16.91 6.95
C TRP A 171 -13.61 16.33 5.71
N ALA A 172 -14.74 15.64 5.86
CA ALA A 172 -15.45 15.04 4.73
C ALA A 172 -15.90 16.09 3.69
N TYR A 173 -16.48 17.21 4.15
CA TYR A 173 -16.85 18.32 3.25
C TYR A 173 -15.64 19.03 2.66
N GLY A 174 -14.60 19.25 3.46
CA GLY A 174 -13.39 19.92 3.03
C GLY A 174 -12.59 19.09 2.01
N LEU A 175 -12.56 17.76 2.12
CA LEU A 175 -11.94 16.86 1.13
C LEU A 175 -12.62 17.02 -0.24
N ARG A 176 -13.95 17.01 -0.29
CA ARG A 176 -14.68 17.27 -1.55
C ARG A 176 -14.41 18.67 -2.08
N LYS A 177 -14.49 19.70 -1.21
CA LYS A 177 -14.23 21.09 -1.61
C LYS A 177 -12.81 21.28 -2.13
N ALA A 178 -11.84 20.63 -1.51
CA ALA A 178 -10.46 20.61 -1.95
C ALA A 178 -10.29 19.81 -3.25
N GLY A 179 -11.26 18.98 -3.64
CA GLY A 179 -11.36 18.22 -4.89
C GLY A 179 -10.64 16.87 -4.86
N TYR A 180 -10.73 16.17 -3.72
CA TYR A 180 -10.36 14.76 -3.61
C TYR A 180 -11.27 13.87 -4.49
N ALA A 181 -12.57 14.20 -4.55
CA ALA A 181 -13.56 13.50 -5.37
C ALA A 181 -14.50 14.51 -6.05
N THR A 182 -14.95 14.18 -7.26
CA THR A 182 -15.92 14.95 -8.05
C THR A 182 -17.36 14.70 -7.59
N ASP A 183 -17.64 13.54 -6.99
CA ASP A 183 -18.96 13.15 -6.51
C ASP A 183 -19.49 14.14 -5.45
N LYS A 184 -20.63 14.76 -5.75
CA LYS A 184 -21.32 15.70 -4.84
C LYS A 184 -21.72 15.03 -3.52
N ARG A 185 -22.00 13.72 -3.52
CA ARG A 185 -22.40 12.91 -2.35
C ARG A 185 -21.21 12.33 -1.56
N TYR A 186 -19.97 12.58 -1.98
CA TYR A 186 -18.77 12.06 -1.33
C TYR A 186 -18.72 12.33 0.18
N PRO A 187 -19.00 13.55 0.67
CA PRO A 187 -19.01 13.83 2.11
C PRO A 187 -20.04 12.97 2.86
N GLN A 188 -21.24 12.82 2.31
CA GLN A 188 -22.32 12.05 2.91
C GLN A 188 -21.99 10.55 2.92
N LYS A 189 -21.34 10.03 1.88
CA LYS A 189 -20.85 8.63 1.85
C LYS A 189 -19.85 8.38 2.99
N LEU A 190 -18.86 9.25 3.15
CA LEU A 190 -17.89 9.13 4.25
C LEU A 190 -18.56 9.22 5.62
N ILE A 191 -19.40 10.23 5.84
CA ILE A 191 -20.13 10.41 7.11
C ILE A 191 -21.02 9.20 7.40
N SER A 192 -21.68 8.63 6.39
CA SER A 192 -22.51 7.44 6.53
C SER A 192 -21.68 6.22 6.96
N ILE A 193 -20.50 6.01 6.38
CA ILE A 193 -19.59 4.92 6.77
C ILE A 193 -19.10 5.13 8.21
N ILE A 194 -18.67 6.35 8.55
CA ILE A 194 -18.19 6.70 9.89
C ILE A 194 -19.26 6.43 10.95
N ASN A 195 -20.49 6.86 10.70
CA ASN A 195 -21.60 6.65 11.63
C ASN A 195 -21.99 5.18 11.73
N LYS A 196 -22.16 4.50 10.59
CA LYS A 196 -22.59 3.09 10.52
C LYS A 196 -21.67 2.16 11.31
N TYR A 197 -20.35 2.39 11.25
CA TYR A 197 -19.35 1.55 11.92
C TYR A 197 -18.77 2.18 13.20
N GLY A 198 -19.28 3.32 13.63
CA GLY A 198 -18.82 4.03 14.82
C GLY A 198 -17.33 4.41 14.77
N LEU A 199 -16.83 4.84 13.61
CA LEU A 199 -15.39 5.06 13.40
C LEU A 199 -14.84 6.27 14.16
N ALA A 200 -15.70 7.22 14.55
CA ALA A 200 -15.30 8.39 15.33
C ALA A 200 -14.67 8.05 16.69
N LYS A 201 -14.88 6.82 17.20
CA LYS A 201 -14.20 6.34 18.41
C LYS A 201 -12.67 6.29 18.24
N TYR A 202 -12.19 6.02 17.03
CA TYR A 202 -10.75 5.96 16.73
C TYR A 202 -10.09 7.35 16.77
N ASP A 203 -10.86 8.42 16.53
CA ASP A 203 -10.34 9.80 16.56
C ASP A 203 -9.96 10.27 17.97
N ARG A 204 -10.40 9.53 19.00
CA ARG A 204 -10.17 9.85 20.42
C ARG A 204 -9.17 8.91 21.08
N VAL A 205 -8.70 7.89 20.36
CA VAL A 205 -7.70 6.94 20.89
C VAL A 205 -6.41 7.71 21.13
N LYS A 206 -5.92 7.70 22.37
CA LYS A 206 -4.63 8.31 22.69
C LYS A 206 -3.54 7.35 22.25
N PHE A 207 -2.56 7.85 21.51
CA PHE A 207 -1.34 7.09 21.27
C PHE A 207 -0.51 7.16 22.56
N LYS A 208 -0.55 6.10 23.36
CA LYS A 208 0.55 5.88 24.30
C LYS A 208 1.75 5.51 23.44
N ASN A 209 2.63 6.48 23.21
CA ASN A 209 4.03 6.12 23.02
C ASN A 209 4.34 5.28 24.27
N LYS A 210 4.58 3.97 24.14
CA LYS A 210 5.35 3.31 25.19
C LYS A 210 6.57 4.21 25.35
N ALA A 211 6.68 4.88 26.50
CA ALA A 211 7.89 5.60 26.87
C ALA A 211 9.03 4.65 26.51
N THR A 212 9.89 5.15 25.62
CA THR A 212 11.09 4.53 25.09
C THR A 212 11.42 3.25 25.83
N GLN A 213 10.93 2.11 25.32
CA GLN A 213 11.70 0.90 25.61
C GLN A 213 13.07 1.26 25.06
N ASN A 214 14.09 1.27 25.91
CA ASN A 214 15.48 1.23 25.50
C ASN A 214 15.61 -0.05 24.68
N ILE A 215 15.16 -0.02 23.43
CA ILE A 215 15.55 -0.98 22.42
C ILE A 215 17.06 -0.76 22.43
N GLY A 216 17.81 -1.76 22.89
CA GLY A 216 19.25 -1.74 22.86
C GLY A 216 19.70 -1.73 21.40
N ILE A 217 19.52 -0.59 20.73
CA ILE A 217 19.99 -0.37 19.38
C ILE A 217 21.51 -0.27 19.57
N THR A 218 22.17 -1.40 19.31
CA THR A 218 23.63 -1.53 19.38
C THR A 218 24.35 -0.62 18.39
N ASN A 219 23.62 -0.13 17.37
CA ASN A 219 24.11 0.82 16.38
C ASN A 219 23.37 2.17 16.50
N ASN A 220 24.06 3.22 16.95
CA ASN A 220 23.48 4.57 17.11
C ASN A 220 23.03 5.24 15.79
N TYR A 221 23.29 4.64 14.62
CA TYR A 221 22.93 5.20 13.33
C TYR A 221 22.60 4.15 12.26
N HIS A 222 21.91 4.60 11.22
CA HIS A 222 21.67 3.87 9.97
C HIS A 222 22.37 4.59 8.80
N LYS A 223 23.11 3.87 7.96
CA LYS A 223 23.66 4.43 6.71
C LYS A 223 22.65 4.22 5.58
N VAL A 224 22.17 5.32 5.00
CA VAL A 224 21.15 5.32 3.94
C VAL A 224 21.63 4.52 2.72
N GLU A 225 20.85 3.54 2.30
CA GLU A 225 21.11 2.72 1.11
C GLU A 225 20.21 3.12 -0.07
N LYS A 226 20.53 2.61 -1.26
CA LYS A 226 19.70 2.86 -2.45
C LYS A 226 18.29 2.31 -2.24
N GLY A 227 17.30 3.21 -2.26
CA GLY A 227 15.89 2.87 -2.06
C GLY A 227 15.37 3.15 -0.65
N ASP A 228 16.23 3.63 0.25
CA ASP A 228 15.77 4.10 1.54
C ASP A 228 14.98 5.40 1.47
N THR A 229 14.09 5.52 2.44
CA THR A 229 13.32 6.71 2.76
C THR A 229 13.35 6.87 4.27
N LEU A 230 13.13 8.08 4.78
CA LEU A 230 12.96 8.25 6.24
C LEU A 230 11.91 7.30 6.82
N TYR A 231 10.89 6.98 6.03
CA TYR A 231 9.88 6.00 6.42
C TYR A 231 10.43 4.59 6.53
N SER A 232 11.15 4.07 5.53
CA SER A 232 11.72 2.70 5.58
C SER A 232 12.69 2.55 6.75
N ILE A 233 13.49 3.59 7.02
CA ILE A 233 14.46 3.62 8.11
C ILE A 233 13.75 3.69 9.46
N ALA A 234 12.84 4.66 9.65
CA ALA A 234 12.08 4.78 10.88
C ALA A 234 11.32 3.49 11.23
N ARG A 235 10.76 2.83 10.21
CA ARG A 235 10.14 1.51 10.31
C ARG A 235 11.13 0.42 10.73
N LYS A 236 12.30 0.33 10.09
CA LYS A 236 13.34 -0.68 10.39
C LYS A 236 13.76 -0.65 11.85
N TYR A 237 13.87 0.55 12.42
CA TYR A 237 14.31 0.75 13.80
C TYR A 237 13.17 1.04 14.78
N GLN A 238 11.91 0.90 14.34
CA GLN A 238 10.71 1.12 15.16
C GLN A 238 10.63 2.51 15.83
N ILE A 239 11.25 3.51 15.23
CA ILE A 239 11.14 4.93 15.62
C ILE A 239 10.15 5.65 14.71
N SER A 240 9.71 6.85 15.08
CA SER A 240 8.85 7.65 14.20
C SER A 240 9.69 8.43 13.18
N VAL A 241 9.14 8.72 12.00
CA VAL A 241 9.79 9.62 11.03
C VAL A 241 10.04 10.98 11.67
N SER A 242 9.10 11.49 12.46
CA SER A 242 9.28 12.73 13.21
C SER A 242 10.46 12.67 14.18
N ARG A 243 10.66 11.54 14.89
CA ARG A 243 11.80 11.35 15.78
C ARG A 243 13.09 11.26 14.98
N LEU A 244 13.12 10.45 13.92
CA LEU A 244 14.25 10.31 13.02
C LEU A 244 14.67 11.68 12.44
N LYS A 245 13.70 12.50 12.04
CA LYS A 245 13.94 13.88 11.61
C LYS A 245 14.47 14.76 12.72
N GLN A 246 13.84 14.71 13.90
CA GLN A 246 14.22 15.49 15.06
C GLN A 246 15.66 15.23 15.49
N VAL A 247 16.06 13.95 15.60
CA VAL A 247 17.42 13.59 16.05
C VAL A 247 18.48 13.88 14.99
N ASN A 248 18.10 14.00 13.72
CA ASN A 248 19.00 14.32 12.61
C ASN A 248 18.88 15.76 12.11
N GLY A 249 18.10 16.62 12.78
CA GLY A 249 17.90 18.01 12.36
C GLY A 249 17.27 18.17 10.97
N LEU A 250 16.56 17.16 10.47
CA LEU A 250 15.99 17.18 9.13
C LEU A 250 14.70 18.02 9.11
N THR A 251 14.67 19.04 8.27
CA THR A 251 13.49 19.89 8.07
C THR A 251 12.49 19.26 7.10
N ASP A 252 12.97 18.49 6.12
CA ASP A 252 12.17 17.83 5.09
C ASP A 252 12.36 16.29 5.11
N ASN A 253 12.00 15.62 4.02
CA ASN A 253 12.12 14.16 3.89
C ASN A 253 13.29 13.73 2.98
N THR A 254 14.16 14.68 2.61
CA THR A 254 15.27 14.47 1.71
C THR A 254 16.41 13.81 2.48
N ILE A 255 16.92 12.70 1.95
CA ILE A 255 18.09 11.98 2.47
C ILE A 255 18.95 11.53 1.30
N SER A 256 20.26 11.45 1.53
CA SER A 256 21.24 11.08 0.51
C SER A 256 21.79 9.68 0.73
N ILE A 257 22.00 8.92 -0.34
CA ILE A 257 22.65 7.60 -0.24
C ILE A 257 24.03 7.78 0.41
N GLY A 258 24.29 6.99 1.45
CA GLY A 258 25.51 7.05 2.25
C GLY A 258 25.45 7.97 3.47
N GLU A 259 24.41 8.79 3.61
CA GLU A 259 24.16 9.61 4.79
C GLU A 259 23.96 8.74 6.03
N LYS A 260 24.46 9.20 7.19
CA LYS A 260 24.27 8.51 8.47
C LYS A 260 23.17 9.20 9.26
N LEU A 261 22.07 8.49 9.48
CA LEU A 261 20.97 8.98 10.30
C LEU A 261 21.05 8.37 11.71
N LEU A 262 21.15 9.22 12.72
CA LEU A 262 21.00 8.88 14.13
C LEU A 262 19.64 8.27 14.42
N LEU A 263 19.60 7.28 15.31
CA LEU A 263 18.38 6.53 15.63
C LEU A 263 17.82 6.83 17.03
N ASN A 264 18.61 7.46 17.89
CA ASN A 264 18.30 7.76 19.30
C ASN A 264 18.45 9.24 19.63
#